data_AF-A0A6A6DXW9-F1
#
_entry.id   AF-A0A6A6DXW9-F1
#
_cell.length_a   1.000
_cell.length_b   1.000
_cell.length_c   1.000
_cell.angle_alpha   90.00
_cell.angle_beta   90.00
_cell.angle_gamma   90.00
#
_symmetry.space_group_name_H-M   'P 1'
#
loop_
_entity.id
_entity.type
_entity.pdbx_description
1 polymer ?
#
loop_
_entity_poly.entity_id
_entity_poly.type
_entity_poly.pdbx_seq_one_letter_code
_entity_poly.pdbx_strand_id
1 'polypeptide(L)'
;MACIMPTLAVTFSLGETNPVRTPMIVSFILLLWAVYSSTAGTSSFALSAEVFPAITKEAEMALAMSVNMTALGILLLVFPRLNEAIGGYTVPLGLLGVLNAVLFCCCFLFGLDTNNCLFGRAPVHVRLPTPLHIKYRMTYVLPEL
;
A
#
# COMPACT_ATOMS: atom_id res chain seq x y z
N MET A 1 2.37 -8.50 -1.74
CA MET A 1 2.88 -7.58 -0.69
C MET A 1 2.49 -8.02 0.72
N ALA A 2 1.18 -8.11 1.02
CA ALA A 2 0.68 -8.42 2.37
C ALA A 2 1.26 -9.71 3.00
N CYS A 3 1.54 -10.75 2.20
CA CYS A 3 2.12 -12.00 2.73
C CYS A 3 3.66 -12.00 2.85
N ILE A 4 4.35 -11.09 2.16
CA ILE A 4 5.83 -11.09 2.08
C ILE A 4 6.44 -10.50 3.35
N MET A 5 5.85 -9.41 3.88
CA MET A 5 6.29 -8.77 5.12
C MET A 5 6.19 -9.63 6.39
N PRO A 6 5.08 -10.35 6.67
CA PRO A 6 5.01 -11.24 7.83
C PRO A 6 5.99 -12.42 7.69
N THR A 7 6.20 -12.92 6.47
CA THR A 7 7.20 -13.99 6.21
C THR A 7 8.63 -13.51 6.50
N LEU A 8 8.94 -12.26 6.12
CA LEU A 8 10.21 -11.62 6.46
C LEU A 8 10.38 -11.46 7.98
N ALA A 9 9.33 -11.04 8.70
CA ALA A 9 9.34 -10.92 10.16
C ALA A 9 9.60 -12.26 10.86
N VAL A 10 8.99 -13.35 10.39
CA VAL A 10 9.25 -14.71 10.89
C VAL A 10 10.71 -15.11 10.61
N THR A 11 11.26 -14.74 9.45
CA THR A 11 12.66 -15.02 9.10
C THR A 11 13.65 -14.30 10.03
N PHE A 12 13.32 -13.10 10.51
CA PHE A 12 14.13 -12.38 11.51
C PHE A 12 14.08 -13.02 12.91
N SER A 13 13.11 -13.89 13.19
CA SER A 13 13.05 -14.65 14.45
C SER A 13 13.95 -15.88 14.46
N LEU A 14 14.55 -16.26 13.31
CA LEU A 14 15.56 -17.32 13.30
C LEU A 14 16.86 -16.85 13.98
N GLY A 15 17.39 -17.71 14.85
CA GLY A 15 18.60 -17.43 15.63
C GLY A 15 19.82 -17.05 14.77
N GLU A 16 20.70 -16.21 15.33
CA GLU A 16 21.89 -15.65 14.67
C GLU A 16 22.90 -16.68 14.18
N THR A 17 22.87 -17.89 14.71
CA THR A 17 23.82 -18.96 14.40
C THR A 17 23.59 -19.65 13.06
N ASN A 18 22.47 -19.39 12.38
CA ASN A 18 22.15 -20.04 11.11
C ASN A 18 22.69 -19.26 9.89
N PRO A 19 23.61 -19.82 9.09
CA PRO A 19 24.16 -19.15 7.91
C PRO A 19 23.13 -18.93 6.79
N VAL A 20 21.99 -19.63 6.84
CA VAL A 20 20.88 -19.52 5.88
C VAL A 20 20.04 -18.26 6.12
N ARG A 21 20.13 -17.64 7.30
CA ARG A 21 19.29 -16.49 7.66
C ARG A 21 19.52 -15.29 6.76
N THR A 22 20.78 -14.92 6.56
CA THR A 22 21.17 -13.74 5.77
C THR A 22 20.73 -13.82 4.29
N PRO A 23 21.01 -14.90 3.54
CA PRO A 23 20.56 -14.98 2.14
C PRO A 23 19.03 -15.03 2.01
N MET A 24 18.32 -15.61 3.00
CA MET A 24 16.86 -15.64 3.02
C MET A 24 16.27 -14.24 3.25
N ILE A 25 16.82 -13.46 4.19
CA ILE A 25 16.39 -12.07 4.41
C ILE A 25 16.61 -11.24 3.13
N VAL A 26 17.78 -11.36 2.50
CA VAL A 26 18.13 -10.59 1.29
C VAL A 26 17.19 -10.93 0.13
N SER A 27 16.91 -12.21 -0.10
CA SER A 27 16.01 -12.62 -1.20
C SER A 27 14.59 -12.10 -1.00
N PHE A 28 14.07 -12.13 0.24
CA PHE A 28 12.74 -11.57 0.54
C PHE A 28 12.69 -10.05 0.41
N ILE A 29 13.74 -9.32 0.80
CA ILE A 29 13.81 -7.86 0.61
C ILE A 29 13.83 -7.51 -0.88
N LEU A 30 14.58 -8.25 -1.70
CA LEU A 30 14.63 -8.03 -3.16
C LEU A 30 13.27 -8.31 -3.82
N LEU A 31 12.60 -9.39 -3.42
CA LEU A 31 11.27 -9.71 -3.91
C LEU A 31 10.25 -8.65 -3.49
N LEU A 32 10.33 -8.17 -2.25
CA LEU A 32 9.53 -7.05 -1.75
C LEU A 32 9.76 -5.80 -2.60
N TRP A 33 11.02 -5.44 -2.87
CA TRP A 33 11.35 -4.27 -3.67
C TRP A 33 10.80 -4.36 -5.10
N ALA A 34 10.94 -5.52 -5.75
CA ALA A 34 10.42 -5.75 -7.10
C ALA A 34 8.88 -5.61 -7.16
N VAL A 35 8.16 -6.23 -6.23
CA VAL A 35 6.69 -6.15 -6.17
C VAL A 35 6.23 -4.75 -5.78
N TYR A 36 6.93 -4.07 -4.85
CA TYR A 36 6.60 -2.72 -4.43
C TYR A 36 6.67 -1.73 -5.60
N SER A 37 7.79 -1.79 -6.34
CA SER A 37 8.08 -0.89 -7.45
C SER A 37 7.04 -1.02 -8.56
N SER A 38 6.65 -2.26 -8.90
CA SER A 38 5.68 -2.51 -9.98
C SER A 38 4.25 -2.15 -9.60
N THR A 39 3.84 -2.32 -8.35
CA THR A 39 2.43 -2.18 -7.95
C THR A 39 2.15 -0.85 -7.26
N ALA A 40 2.72 -0.60 -6.08
CA ALA A 40 2.28 0.48 -5.19
C ALA A 40 2.84 1.85 -5.60
N GLY A 41 4.06 1.87 -6.14
CA GLY A 41 4.75 3.10 -6.52
C GLY A 41 4.10 3.79 -7.72
N THR A 42 3.90 3.06 -8.81
CA THR A 42 3.45 3.64 -10.10
C THR A 42 1.94 3.87 -10.17
N SER A 43 1.14 2.95 -9.64
CA SER A 43 -0.33 3.02 -9.74
C SER A 43 -0.94 4.18 -8.97
N SER A 44 -0.41 4.51 -7.79
CA SER A 44 -0.95 5.58 -6.92
C SER A 44 -0.86 6.96 -7.59
N PHE A 45 0.26 7.23 -8.29
CA PHE A 45 0.45 8.48 -9.02
C PHE A 45 -0.43 8.56 -10.27
N ALA A 46 -0.54 7.46 -11.01
CA ALA A 46 -1.41 7.39 -12.18
C ALA A 46 -2.88 7.61 -11.79
N LEU A 47 -3.36 6.95 -10.73
CA LEU A 47 -4.73 7.07 -10.25
C LEU A 47 -5.05 8.50 -9.78
N SER A 48 -4.10 9.17 -9.12
CA SER A 48 -4.27 10.58 -8.74
C SER A 48 -4.45 11.49 -9.95
N ALA A 49 -3.80 11.19 -11.08
CA ALA A 49 -3.99 11.96 -12.31
C ALA A 49 -5.35 11.74 -12.99
N GLU A 50 -6.02 10.62 -12.70
CA GLU A 50 -7.27 10.21 -13.33
C GLU A 50 -8.52 10.59 -12.51
N VAL A 51 -8.43 10.54 -11.18
CA VAL A 51 -9.57 10.80 -10.28
C VAL A 51 -9.94 12.28 -10.24
N PHE A 52 -8.97 13.19 -10.37
CA PHE A 52 -9.20 14.62 -10.19
C PHE A 52 -9.75 15.31 -11.44
N PRO A 53 -10.75 16.19 -11.30
CA PRO A 53 -11.27 17.01 -12.41
C PRO A 53 -10.20 17.95 -12.95
N ALA A 54 -10.23 18.22 -14.26
CA ALA A 54 -9.18 18.98 -14.94
C ALA A 54 -8.96 20.41 -14.39
N ILE A 55 -9.99 21.02 -13.78
CA ILE A 55 -9.97 22.43 -13.34
C ILE A 55 -9.09 22.62 -12.10
N THR A 56 -9.09 21.66 -11.16
CA THR A 56 -8.35 21.72 -9.90
C THR A 56 -7.27 20.65 -9.79
N LYS A 57 -7.02 19.91 -10.88
CA LYS A 57 -6.11 18.75 -10.94
C LYS A 57 -4.74 19.02 -10.34
N GLU A 58 -4.12 20.15 -10.67
CA GLU A 58 -2.77 20.47 -10.18
C GLU A 58 -2.73 20.68 -8.67
N ALA A 59 -3.72 21.39 -8.11
CA ALA A 59 -3.81 21.64 -6.68
C ALA A 59 -4.12 20.37 -5.88
N GLU A 60 -5.03 19.54 -6.38
CA GLU A 60 -5.44 18.29 -5.73
C GLU A 60 -4.34 17.23 -5.79
N MET A 61 -3.63 17.13 -6.93
CA MET A 61 -2.47 16.26 -7.07
C MET A 61 -1.32 16.69 -6.15
N ALA A 62 -1.04 17.99 -6.04
CA ALA A 62 -0.03 18.51 -5.13
C ALA A 62 -0.37 18.20 -3.67
N LEU A 63 -1.65 18.32 -3.28
CA LEU A 63 -2.11 17.99 -1.94
C LEU A 63 -1.98 16.48 -1.65
N ALA A 64 -2.37 15.61 -2.58
CA ALA A 64 -2.22 14.16 -2.44
C ALA A 64 -0.74 13.76 -2.25
N MET A 65 0.16 14.36 -3.04
CA MET A 65 1.60 14.10 -2.92
C MET A 65 2.18 14.66 -1.60
N SER A 66 1.71 15.82 -1.16
CA SER A 66 2.09 16.40 0.13
C SER A 66 1.74 15.46 1.28
N VAL A 67 0.50 14.96 1.35
CA VAL A 67 0.08 14.02 2.40
C VAL A 67 0.89 12.72 2.34
N ASN A 68 1.15 12.18 1.15
CA ASN A 68 1.97 10.98 0.98
C ASN A 68 3.40 11.16 1.52
N MET A 69 4.06 12.28 1.17
CA MET A 69 5.41 12.57 1.64
C MET A 69 5.46 12.91 3.13
N THR A 70 4.44 13.58 3.67
CA THR A 70 4.32 13.82 5.11
C THR A 70 4.19 12.50 5.88
N ALA A 71 3.34 11.58 5.41
CA ALA A 71 3.20 10.26 6.03
C ALA A 71 4.50 9.44 5.97
N LEU A 72 5.22 9.49 4.83
CA LEU A 72 6.54 8.87 4.70
C LEU A 72 7.55 9.46 5.70
N GLY A 73 7.59 10.79 5.84
CA GLY A 73 8.47 11.47 6.79
C GLY A 73 8.19 11.08 8.23
N ILE A 74 6.92 11.02 8.63
CA ILE A 74 6.52 10.56 9.98
C ILE A 74 6.95 9.12 10.20
N LEU A 75 6.71 8.23 9.23
CA LEU A 75 7.08 6.83 9.32
C LEU A 75 8.60 6.66 9.47
N LEU A 76 9.40 7.39 8.69
CA LEU A 76 10.86 7.35 8.77
C LEU A 76 11.42 7.85 10.10
N LEU A 77 10.76 8.82 10.76
CA LEU A 77 11.15 9.30 12.08
C LEU A 77 10.74 8.34 13.20
N VAL A 78 9.56 7.71 13.08
CA VAL A 78 9.02 6.81 14.10
C VAL A 78 9.69 5.43 14.05
N PHE A 79 10.01 4.92 12.86
CA PHE A 79 10.56 3.57 12.69
C PHE A 79 11.84 3.28 13.48
N PRO A 80 12.89 4.13 13.49
CA PRO A 80 14.09 3.87 14.29
C PRO A 80 13.78 3.86 15.79
N ARG A 81 12.90 4.76 16.26
CA ARG A 81 12.49 4.82 17.67
C ARG A 81 11.66 3.61 18.09
N LEU A 82 10.81 3.12 17.19
CA LEU A 82 10.04 1.91 17.39
C LEU A 82 10.94 0.66 17.46
N ASN A 83 11.96 0.60 16.61
CA ASN A 83 12.91 -0.49 16.60
C ASN A 83 13.76 -0.54 17.88
N GLU A 84 14.22 0.63 18.36
CA GLU A 84 14.96 0.74 19.63
C GLU A 84 14.11 0.34 20.84
N ALA A 85 12.84 0.77 20.89
CA ALA A 85 11.96 0.48 22.02
C ALA A 85 11.56 -1.00 22.14
N ILE A 86 11.44 -1.70 21.01
CA ILE A 86 10.97 -3.11 20.97
C ILE A 86 12.15 -4.10 20.92
N GLY A 87 13.38 -3.64 20.71
CA GLY A 87 14.58 -4.48 20.79
C GLY A 87 14.72 -5.51 19.67
N GLY A 88 14.07 -5.30 18.52
CA GLY A 88 14.20 -6.20 17.37
C GLY A 88 13.30 -5.84 16.19
N TYR A 89 13.72 -6.28 14.99
CA TYR A 89 13.04 -5.99 13.72
C TYR A 89 11.77 -6.82 13.47
N THR A 90 11.53 -7.89 14.22
CA THR A 90 10.40 -8.82 14.02
C THR A 90 9.04 -8.14 14.17
N VAL A 91 8.82 -7.47 15.30
CA VAL A 91 7.54 -6.84 15.64
C VAL A 91 7.21 -5.64 14.74
N PRO A 92 8.12 -4.66 14.52
CA PRO A 92 7.82 -3.53 13.64
C PRO A 92 7.57 -3.96 12.19
N LEU A 93 8.29 -4.96 11.67
CA LEU A 93 8.02 -5.51 10.33
C LEU A 93 6.69 -6.28 10.27
N GLY A 94 6.32 -6.99 11.34
CA GLY A 94 5.02 -7.65 11.46
C GLY A 94 3.85 -6.64 11.47
N LEU A 95 3.98 -5.54 12.21
CA LEU A 95 3.01 -4.44 12.23
C LEU A 95 2.82 -3.83 10.83
N LEU A 96 3.92 -3.58 10.12
CA LEU A 96 3.87 -3.11 8.73
C LEU A 96 3.20 -4.14 7.80
N GLY A 97 3.38 -5.43 8.04
CA GLY A 97 2.68 -6.49 7.33
C GLY A 97 1.15 -6.42 7.52
N VAL A 98 0.70 -6.25 8.76
CA VAL A 98 -0.74 -6.06 9.08
C VAL A 98 -1.27 -4.79 8.43
N LEU A 99 -0.54 -3.68 8.52
CA LEU A 99 -0.93 -2.42 7.89
C LEU A 99 -1.07 -2.56 6.36
N ASN A 100 -0.18 -3.30 5.71
CA ASN A 100 -0.28 -3.61 4.28
C ASN A 100 -1.50 -4.49 3.95
N ALA A 101 -1.88 -5.42 4.81
CA ALA A 101 -3.10 -6.22 4.63
C ALA A 101 -4.37 -5.37 4.79
N VAL A 102 -4.39 -4.46 5.77
CA VAL A 102 -5.47 -3.48 5.94
C VAL A 102 -5.54 -2.55 4.72
N LEU A 103 -4.39 -2.10 4.20
CA LEU A 103 -4.34 -1.27 3.01
C LEU A 103 -4.87 -2.01 1.78
N PHE A 104 -4.52 -3.29 1.62
CA PHE A 104 -5.09 -4.12 0.55
C PHE A 104 -6.62 -4.21 0.64
N CYS A 105 -7.16 -4.44 1.84
CA CYS A 105 -8.60 -4.44 2.07
C CYS A 105 -9.24 -3.07 1.76
N CYS A 106 -8.60 -1.98 2.18
CA CYS A 106 -9.03 -0.62 1.90
C CYS A 106 -9.03 -0.33 0.39
N CYS A 107 -7.96 -0.66 -0.33
CA CYS A 107 -7.87 -0.52 -1.79
C CYS A 107 -8.91 -1.40 -2.51
N PHE A 108 -9.20 -2.60 -2.00
CA PHE A 108 -10.24 -3.43 -2.59
C PHE A 108 -11.62 -2.81 -2.43
N LEU A 109 -11.96 -2.28 -1.26
CA LEU A 109 -13.27 -1.71 -0.96
C LEU A 109 -13.49 -0.31 -1.57
N PHE A 110 -12.46 0.53 -1.54
CA PHE A 110 -12.54 1.94 -1.98
C PHE A 110 -11.91 2.20 -3.34
N GLY A 111 -11.17 1.23 -3.90
CA GLY A 111 -10.62 1.35 -5.24
C GLY A 111 -11.71 1.73 -6.23
N LEU A 112 -11.44 2.72 -7.06
CA LEU A 112 -12.32 3.06 -8.17
C LEU A 112 -11.67 2.48 -9.42
N ASP A 113 -12.45 1.80 -10.23
CA ASP A 113 -11.96 1.34 -11.52
C ASP A 113 -12.01 2.53 -12.49
N THR A 114 -10.84 3.02 -12.88
CA THR A 114 -10.69 4.17 -13.78
C THR A 114 -10.29 3.76 -15.20
N ASN A 115 -10.16 2.45 -15.50
CA ASN A 115 -9.56 1.92 -16.74
C ASN A 115 -10.19 2.41 -18.06
N ASN A 116 -11.35 3.08 -18.03
CA ASN A 116 -12.05 3.57 -19.22
C ASN A 116 -12.56 5.01 -19.11
N CYS A 117 -12.04 5.83 -18.19
CA CYS A 117 -12.46 7.23 -18.07
C CYS A 117 -11.67 8.15 -19.01
N LEU A 118 -12.38 8.91 -19.84
CA LEU A 118 -11.77 9.92 -20.72
C LEU A 118 -11.02 10.98 -19.90
N PHE A 119 -9.80 11.32 -20.30
CA PHE A 119 -8.98 12.35 -19.65
C PHE A 119 -9.79 13.65 -19.45
N GLY A 120 -10.00 14.02 -18.18
CA GLY A 120 -10.61 15.31 -17.81
C GLY A 120 -12.08 15.25 -17.36
N ARG A 121 -12.76 14.09 -17.40
CA ARG A 121 -14.05 13.89 -16.73
C ARG A 121 -13.87 13.07 -15.45
N ALA A 122 -14.40 13.57 -14.33
CA ALA A 122 -14.52 12.76 -13.13
C ALA A 122 -15.35 11.50 -13.44
N PRO A 123 -14.91 10.29 -13.03
CA PRO A 123 -15.64 9.05 -13.28
C PRO A 123 -17.08 9.15 -12.76
N VAL A 124 -18.06 8.67 -13.52
CA VAL A 124 -19.48 8.60 -13.07
C VAL A 124 -19.60 7.85 -11.73
N HIS A 125 -18.69 6.90 -11.48
CA HIS A 125 -18.60 6.13 -10.24
C HIS A 125 -18.24 6.95 -8.99
N VAL A 126 -17.55 8.10 -9.14
CA VAL A 126 -17.25 9.02 -8.02
C VAL A 126 -18.52 9.66 -7.45
N ARG A 127 -19.64 9.65 -8.20
CA ARG A 127 -20.92 10.23 -7.76
C ARG A 127 -21.83 9.27 -7.00
N LEU A 128 -21.50 7.98 -6.89
CA LEU A 128 -22.30 7.06 -6.08
C LEU A 128 -21.96 7.20 -4.60
N PRO A 129 -22.95 7.10 -3.69
CA PRO A 129 -22.68 7.08 -2.26
C PRO A 129 -21.85 5.82 -1.91
N THR A 130 -20.81 6.01 -1.11
CA THR A 130 -19.86 4.99 -0.64
C THR A 130 -20.47 3.64 -0.21
N PRO A 131 -21.64 3.56 0.49
CA PRO A 131 -22.21 2.26 0.85
C PRO A 131 -22.67 1.42 -0.35
N LEU A 132 -23.13 2.06 -1.44
CA LEU A 132 -23.54 1.34 -2.65
C LEU A 132 -22.33 0.79 -3.41
N HIS A 133 -21.24 1.56 -3.45
CA HIS A 133 -19.97 1.12 -4.05
C HIS A 133 -19.41 -0.11 -3.35
N ILE A 134 -19.39 -0.08 -2.01
CA ILE A 134 -18.92 -1.20 -1.19
C ILE A 134 -19.79 -2.43 -1.39
N LYS A 135 -21.13 -2.28 -1.36
CA LYS A 135 -22.06 -3.40 -1.58
C LYS A 135 -21.89 -4.00 -2.98
N TYR A 136 -21.69 -3.17 -4.00
CA TYR A 136 -21.45 -3.62 -5.37
C TYR A 136 -20.17 -4.45 -5.46
N ARG A 137 -19.04 -3.95 -4.91
CA ARG A 137 -17.77 -4.68 -4.92
C ARG A 137 -17.83 -6.01 -4.16
N MET A 138 -18.48 -6.05 -3.00
CA MET A 138 -18.65 -7.29 -2.24
C MET A 138 -19.54 -8.32 -2.95
N THR A 139 -20.53 -7.88 -3.73
CA THR A 139 -21.51 -8.78 -4.35
C THR A 139 -21.07 -9.26 -5.74
N TYR A 140 -20.39 -8.41 -6.51
CA TYR A 140 -20.09 -8.68 -7.93
C TYR A 140 -18.60 -8.85 -8.24
N VAL A 141 -17.69 -8.28 -7.45
CA VAL A 141 -16.23 -8.37 -7.70
C VAL A 141 -15.60 -9.50 -6.90
N LEU A 142 -16.07 -9.75 -5.68
CA LEU A 142 -15.57 -10.83 -4.82
C LEU A 142 -15.79 -12.26 -5.37
N PRO A 143 -16.90 -12.62 -6.04
CA PRO A 143 -17.09 -13.99 -6.55
C PRO A 143 -16.27 -14.30 -7.82
N GLU A 144 -15.66 -13.29 -8.44
CA GLU A 144 -14.87 -13.43 -9.67
C GLU A 144 -13.35 -13.49 -9.39
N LEU A 145 -12.93 -13.34 -8.12
CA LEU A 145 -11.53 -13.43 -7.65
C LEU A 145 -11.22 -14.83 -7.10
#